data_AF-A0A968VZR8-F1
#
_entry.id   AF-A0A968VZR8-F1
#
_cell.length_a   1.000
_cell.length_b   1.000
_cell.length_c   1.000
_cell.angle_alpha   90.00
_cell.angle_beta   90.00
_cell.angle_gamma   90.00
#
_symmetry.space_group_name_H-M   'P 1'
#
loop_
_entity.id
_entity.type
_entity.pdbx_description
1 polymer ?
#
loop_
_entity_poly.entity_id
_entity_poly.type
_entity_poly.pdbx_seq_one_letter_code
_entity_poly.pdbx_strand_id
1 'polypeptide(L)'
;MNKLTITYCPRCNWLLRAAWMAQELMVTFDDELQSAELAKGPSGHFSIMVNGREVWDRKRQGGFPEITHVKQLIRDIIAPGKPLGHADKKNYGT
;
A
#
# COMPACT_ATOMS: atom_id res chain seq x y z
N MET A 1 7.07 -14.24 6.96
CA MET A 1 6.64 -14.12 5.55
C MET A 1 5.62 -13.00 5.48
N ASN A 2 6.01 -11.86 4.92
CA ASN A 2 5.14 -10.71 4.77
C ASN A 2 4.34 -10.78 3.46
N LYS A 3 3.04 -10.56 3.57
CA LYS A 3 2.10 -10.57 2.44
C LYS A 3 1.42 -9.21 2.31
N LEU A 4 1.50 -8.64 1.11
CA LEU A 4 0.74 -7.47 0.70
C LEU A 4 -0.60 -7.91 0.10
N THR A 5 -1.69 -7.22 0.45
CA THR A 5 -3.00 -7.42 -0.19
C THR A 5 -3.62 -6.07 -0.49
N ILE A 6 -3.91 -5.83 -1.77
CA ILE A 6 -4.62 -4.64 -2.24
C ILE A 6 -6.00 -5.07 -2.72
N THR A 7 -7.03 -4.65 -2.00
CA THR A 7 -8.42 -4.91 -2.39
C THR A 7 -8.94 -3.72 -3.19
N TYR A 8 -9.46 -3.95 -4.40
CA TYR A 8 -9.90 -2.89 -5.30
C TYR A 8 -11.29 -3.15 -5.89
N CYS A 9 -12.04 -2.08 -6.14
CA CYS A 9 -13.29 -2.12 -6.88
C CYS A 9 -13.02 -2.39 -8.38
N PRO A 10 -13.46 -3.54 -8.94
CA PRO A 10 -13.21 -3.85 -10.35
C PRO A 10 -14.03 -2.96 -11.30
N ARG A 11 -15.21 -2.49 -10.88
CA ARG A 11 -16.09 -1.60 -11.67
C ARG A 11 -15.66 -0.14 -11.69
N CYS A 12 -14.69 0.23 -10.86
CA CYS A 12 -14.24 1.61 -10.71
C CYS A 12 -12.99 1.92 -11.55
N ASN A 13 -12.54 0.96 -12.38
CA ASN A 13 -11.29 1.03 -13.15
C ASN A 13 -10.03 1.25 -12.28
N TRP A 14 -9.99 0.65 -11.09
CA TRP A 14 -8.87 0.81 -10.15
C TRP A 14 -7.84 -0.32 -10.17
N LEU A 15 -8.01 -1.32 -11.05
CA LEU A 15 -7.04 -2.42 -11.21
C LEU A 15 -5.64 -1.88 -11.52
N LEU A 16 -5.51 -0.97 -12.49
CA LEU A 16 -4.22 -0.42 -12.90
C LEU A 16 -3.52 0.31 -11.75
N ARG A 17 -4.27 1.09 -10.96
CA ARG A 17 -3.73 1.74 -9.76
C ARG A 17 -3.27 0.71 -8.73
N ALA A 18 -4.09 -0.30 -8.46
CA ALA A 18 -3.74 -1.36 -7.51
C ALA A 18 -2.48 -2.13 -7.95
N ALA A 19 -2.39 -2.49 -9.23
CA ALA A 19 -1.24 -3.18 -9.81
C ALA A 19 0.04 -2.34 -9.75
N TRP A 20 -0.03 -1.06 -10.14
CA TRP A 20 1.10 -0.14 -10.05
C TRP A 20 1.59 0.02 -8.61
N MET A 21 0.67 0.21 -7.65
CA MET A 21 1.05 0.30 -6.23
C MET A 21 1.68 -1.00 -5.72
N ALA A 22 1.17 -2.16 -6.12
CA ALA A 22 1.78 -3.44 -5.77
C ALA A 22 3.21 -3.55 -6.31
N GLN A 23 3.44 -3.18 -7.56
CA GLN A 23 4.78 -3.17 -8.17
C GLN A 23 5.73 -2.24 -7.41
N GLU A 24 5.31 -1.00 -7.14
CA GLU A 24 6.10 -0.04 -6.38
C GLU A 24 6.50 -0.55 -4.99
N LEU A 25 5.56 -1.21 -4.30
CA LEU A 25 5.80 -1.74 -2.96
C LEU A 25 6.70 -2.98 -2.99
N MET A 26 6.46 -3.92 -3.92
CA MET A 26 7.30 -5.09 -4.09
C MET A 26 8.74 -4.69 -4.43
N VAL A 27 8.94 -3.73 -5.33
CA VAL A 27 10.29 -3.23 -5.69
C VAL A 27 10.97 -2.53 -4.50
N THR A 28 10.21 -1.79 -3.68
CA THR A 28 10.78 -1.08 -2.52
C THR A 28 11.16 -2.03 -1.39
N PHE A 29 10.41 -3.12 -1.23
CA PHE A 29 10.55 -4.08 -0.13
C PHE A 29 10.88 -5.48 -0.65
N ASP A 30 11.76 -5.57 -1.66
CA ASP A 30 12.08 -6.83 -2.37
C ASP A 30 12.53 -7.94 -1.41
N ASP A 31 13.34 -7.60 -0.41
CA ASP A 31 13.79 -8.55 0.62
C ASP A 31 12.70 -8.87 1.66
N GLU A 32 11.80 -7.91 1.92
CA GLU A 32 10.85 -8.01 3.04
C GLU A 32 9.48 -8.57 2.63
N LEU A 33 8.98 -8.31 1.43
CA LEU A 33 7.68 -8.76 0.91
C LEU A 33 7.84 -9.97 -0.01
N GLN A 34 7.19 -11.08 0.31
CA GLN A 34 7.30 -12.30 -0.51
C GLN A 34 6.16 -12.44 -1.52
N SER A 35 5.06 -11.70 -1.34
CA SER A 35 3.92 -11.76 -2.26
C SER A 35 3.06 -10.51 -2.19
N ALA A 36 2.44 -10.19 -3.33
CA ALA A 36 1.39 -9.21 -3.46
C ALA A 36 0.15 -9.84 -4.08
N GLU A 37 -0.98 -9.71 -3.39
CA GLU A 37 -2.28 -10.16 -3.88
C GLU A 37 -3.13 -8.96 -4.29
N LEU A 38 -3.76 -9.05 -5.47
CA LEU A 38 -4.78 -8.10 -5.92
C LEU A 38 -6.16 -8.76 -5.79
N ALA A 39 -6.92 -8.37 -4.77
CA ALA A 39 -8.23 -8.92 -4.48
C ALA A 39 -9.36 -8.02 -5.02
N LYS A 40 -10.42 -8.62 -5.56
CA LYS A 40 -11.62 -7.87 -5.97
C LYS A 40 -12.47 -7.56 -4.74
N GLY A 41 -12.87 -6.30 -4.60
CA GLY A 41 -13.76 -5.83 -3.54
C GLY A 41 -15.09 -5.27 -4.06
N PRO A 42 -15.98 -4.85 -3.15
CA PRO A 42 -17.25 -4.22 -3.50
C PRO A 42 -17.05 -2.84 -4.16
N SER A 43 -18.16 -2.27 -4.62
CA SER A 43 -18.14 -0.95 -5.27
C SER A 43 -17.55 0.13 -4.36
N GLY A 44 -16.64 0.93 -4.91
CA GLY A 44 -15.96 2.01 -4.18
C GLY A 44 -14.94 1.54 -3.13
N HIS A 45 -14.64 0.25 -3.04
CA HIS A 45 -13.64 -0.30 -2.13
C HIS A 45 -12.22 -0.09 -2.67
N PHE A 46 -11.34 0.46 -1.85
CA PHE A 46 -9.90 0.42 -2.08
C PHE A 46 -9.19 0.38 -0.72
N SER A 47 -8.49 -0.72 -0.43
CA SER A 47 -7.73 -0.87 0.81
C SER A 47 -6.41 -1.59 0.58
N ILE A 48 -5.43 -1.29 1.44
CA ILE A 48 -4.10 -1.87 1.43
C ILE A 48 -3.87 -2.49 2.80
N MET A 49 -3.49 -3.76 2.81
CA MET A 49 -3.21 -4.54 4.01
C MET A 49 -1.82 -5.15 3.90
N VAL A 50 -1.10 -5.23 5.02
CA VAL A 50 0.13 -6.02 5.14
C VAL A 50 0.01 -6.92 6.35
N ASN A 51 0.18 -8.23 6.16
CA ASN A 51 0.04 -9.24 7.22
C ASN A 51 -1.29 -9.17 7.99
N GLY A 52 -2.38 -8.86 7.27
CA GLY A 52 -3.70 -8.67 7.87
C GLY A 52 -3.87 -7.39 8.69
N ARG A 53 -2.87 -6.50 8.73
CA ARG A 53 -2.98 -5.16 9.32
C ARG A 53 -3.34 -4.13 8.26
N GLU A 54 -4.30 -3.27 8.58
CA GLU A 54 -4.71 -2.17 7.70
C GLU A 54 -3.61 -1.12 7.63
N VAL A 55 -3.18 -0.84 6.40
CA VAL A 55 -2.23 0.23 6.05
C VAL A 55 -3.01 1.42 5.54
N TRP A 56 -3.95 1.18 4.63
CA TRP A 56 -4.79 2.24 4.07
C TRP A 56 -6.21 1.76 3.79
N ASP A 57 -7.19 2.60 4.06
CA ASP A 57 -8.57 2.43 3.59
C ASP A 57 -9.08 3.74 3.00
N ARG A 58 -9.46 3.70 1.71
CA ARG A 58 -9.91 4.89 0.97
C ARG A 58 -11.11 5.57 1.60
N LYS A 59 -12.07 4.81 2.14
CA LYS A 59 -13.29 5.38 2.72
C LYS A 59 -12.99 6.05 4.06
N ARG A 60 -12.15 5.43 4.89
CA ARG A 60 -11.73 5.98 6.19
C ARG A 60 -10.87 7.22 6.05
N GLN A 61 -10.01 7.25 5.03
CA GLN A 61 -8.99 8.28 4.87
C GLN A 61 -9.33 9.31 3.78
N GLY A 62 -10.55 9.25 3.24
CA GLY A 62 -11.09 10.27 2.35
C GLY A 62 -10.46 10.34 0.95
N GLY A 63 -9.71 9.31 0.52
CA GLY A 63 -9.03 9.38 -0.76
C GLY A 63 -8.07 8.23 -1.06
N PHE A 64 -7.37 8.36 -2.18
CA PHE A 64 -6.24 7.48 -2.48
C PHE A 64 -5.00 7.99 -1.77
N PRO A 65 -4.13 7.08 -1.32
CA PRO A 65 -2.88 7.49 -0.72
C PRO A 65 -1.87 7.94 -1.78
N GLU A 66 -0.96 8.79 -1.36
CA GLU A 66 0.32 8.97 -2.05
C GLU A 66 1.21 7.76 -1.80
N ILE A 67 1.90 7.29 -2.84
CA ILE A 67 2.72 6.06 -2.74
C ILE A 67 3.84 6.18 -1.70
N THR A 68 4.42 7.37 -1.54
CA THR A 68 5.45 7.64 -0.53
C THR A 68 4.92 7.44 0.89
N HIS A 69 3.67 7.83 1.15
CA HIS A 69 3.04 7.62 2.45
C HIS A 69 2.80 6.13 2.73
N VAL A 70 2.32 5.37 1.73
CA VAL A 70 2.13 3.93 1.88
C VAL A 70 3.44 3.21 2.14
N LYS A 71 4.52 3.60 1.45
CA LYS A 71 5.87 3.06 1.70
C LYS A 71 6.29 3.29 3.15
N GLN A 72 6.08 4.49 3.70
CA GLN A 72 6.38 4.77 5.11
C GLN A 72 5.57 3.88 6.06
N LEU A 73 4.24 3.84 5.89
CA LEU A 73 3.37 3.04 6.76
C LEU A 73 3.70 1.54 6.73
N ILE A 74 4.03 1.00 5.55
CA ILE A 74 4.45 -0.40 5.43
C ILE A 74 5.80 -0.63 6.10
N ARG A 75 6.78 0.27 5.87
CA ARG A 75 8.12 0.21 6.48
C ARG A 75 8.02 0.17 8.00
N ASP A 76 7.15 0.99 8.59
CA ASP A 76 6.97 1.02 10.05
C ASP A 76 6.40 -0.30 10.61
N ILE A 77 5.74 -1.12 9.78
CA ILE A 77 5.20 -2.43 10.16
C ILE A 77 6.22 -3.56 9.95
N ILE A 78 6.90 -3.59 8.80
CA ILE A 78 7.71 -4.77 8.39
C ILE A 78 9.22 -4.54 8.41
N ALA A 79 9.68 -3.28 8.38
CA ALA A 79 11.09 -2.93 8.30
C ALA A 79 11.42 -1.58 8.97
N PRO A 80 11.18 -1.38 10.28
CA PRO A 80 11.20 -0.05 10.91
C PRO A 80 12.51 0.73 10.76
N GLY A 81 13.64 0.03 10.60
CA GLY A 81 14.96 0.65 10.41
C GLY A 81 15.37 0.88 8.94
N LYS A 82 14.54 0.48 7.96
CA LYS A 82 14.90 0.58 6.53
C LYS A 82 14.82 2.04 6.08
N PRO A 83 15.89 2.62 5.52
CA PRO A 83 15.84 3.94 4.91
C PRO A 83 15.03 3.86 3.59
N LEU A 84 14.16 4.84 3.35
CA LEU A 84 13.37 4.93 2.11
C LEU A 84 13.86 6.03 1.16
N GLY A 85 15.02 6.63 1.46
CA GLY A 85 15.63 7.67 0.64
C GLY A 85 14.71 8.89 0.49
N HIS A 86 14.38 9.28 -0.74
CA HIS A 86 13.48 10.41 -1.00
C HIS A 86 12.06 10.21 -0.44
N ALA A 87 11.63 8.97 -0.22
CA ALA A 87 10.32 8.69 0.36
C ALA A 87 10.27 8.91 1.89
N ASP A 88 11.40 9.10 2.58
CA ASP A 88 11.39 9.53 3.98
C ASP A 88 11.03 11.01 4.15
N LYS A 89 11.18 11.80 3.09
CA LYS A 89 11.02 13.26 3.15
C LYS A 89 9.73 13.71 2.46
N LYS A 90 8.63 13.66 3.20
CA LYS A 90 7.50 14.59 3.08
C LYS A 90 6.81 14.66 4.44
N ASN A 91 6.85 15.83 5.07
CA ASN A 91 5.95 16.19 6.15
C ASN A 91 4.54 16.16 5.57
N TYR A 92 3.82 15.04 5.74
CA TYR A 92 2.36 15.05 5.71
C TYR A 92 1.95 15.82 6.96
N GLY A 93 1.86 17.14 6.82
CA GLY A 93 1.72 18.08 7.92
C GLY A 93 0.52 17.79 8.82
N THR A 94 0.76 18.06 10.11
CA THR A 94 -0.12 18.72 11.09
C THR A 94 -1.57 18.97 10.69
#